data_AF-A0A7T5RNC0-F1
#
_entry.id   AF-A0A7T5RNC0-F1
#
_cell.length_a   1.000
_cell.length_b   1.000
_cell.length_c   1.000
_cell.angle_alpha   90.00
_cell.angle_beta   90.00
_cell.angle_gamma   90.00
#
_symmetry.space_group_name_H-M   'P 1'
#
loop_
_entity.id
_entity.type
_entity.pdbx_description
1 polymer ?
#
loop_
_entity_poly.entity_id
_entity_poly.type
_entity_poly.pdbx_seq_one_letter_code
_entity_poly.pdbx_strand_id
1 'polypeptide(L)'
;MAKIIARRIAYAARVFLKTSANNWDPISMNPIGDDSYEAKALIHNGDQYGFLIIFNGGMQKWVRDFSNPNFVPSGVGNGYNSIF
;
A
#
# COMPACT_ATOMS: atom_id res chain seq x y z
N MET A 1 -4.91 -11.31 14.16
CA MET A 1 -3.46 -11.01 14.06
C MET A 1 -3.32 -9.87 13.06
N ALA A 2 -2.40 -8.94 13.27
CA ALA A 2 -2.18 -7.81 12.34
C ALA A 2 -0.71 -7.75 11.92
N LYS A 3 -0.46 -7.45 10.63
CA LYS A 3 0.89 -7.42 10.04
C LYS A 3 1.33 -5.99 9.79
N ILE A 4 2.51 -5.64 10.29
CA ILE A 4 3.23 -4.41 9.92
C ILE A 4 4.03 -4.69 8.63
N ILE A 5 3.90 -3.83 7.62
CA ILE A 5 4.52 -4.03 6.30
C ILE A 5 5.58 -2.96 6.03
N ALA A 6 6.80 -3.17 6.53
CA ALA A 6 7.93 -2.30 6.25
C ALA A 6 8.47 -2.51 4.82
N ARG A 7 8.73 -1.42 4.07
CA ARG A 7 9.31 -1.49 2.72
C ARG A 7 10.38 -0.45 2.45
N ARG A 8 11.49 -0.92 1.88
CA ARG A 8 12.47 -0.09 1.20
C ARG A 8 11.93 0.43 -0.14
N ILE A 9 11.39 1.64 -0.15
CA ILE A 9 11.03 2.34 -1.38
C ILE A 9 11.97 3.53 -1.52
N ALA A 10 13.11 3.34 -2.18
CA ALA A 10 14.03 4.45 -2.44
C ALA A 10 13.29 5.54 -3.26
N TYR A 11 13.48 6.80 -2.86
CA TYR A 11 12.94 8.00 -3.51
C TYR A 11 11.41 8.19 -3.45
N ALA A 12 10.70 7.47 -2.58
CA ALA A 12 9.29 7.77 -2.31
C ALA A 12 9.15 8.99 -1.40
N ALA A 13 8.42 9.99 -1.87
CA ALA A 13 8.02 11.13 -1.07
C ALA A 13 6.97 10.74 -0.03
N ARG A 14 5.99 9.91 -0.44
CA ARG A 14 4.88 9.47 0.40
C ARG A 14 4.40 8.08 0.02
N VAL A 15 4.03 7.29 1.01
CA VAL A 15 3.41 5.97 0.84
C VAL A 15 2.02 5.99 1.47
N PHE A 16 1.02 5.61 0.69
CA PHE A 16 -0.37 5.52 1.14
C PHE A 16 -0.88 4.09 1.04
N LEU A 17 -1.79 3.74 1.95
CA LEU A 17 -2.45 2.46 1.98
C LEU A 17 -3.82 2.56 1.29
N LYS A 18 -4.16 1.60 0.44
CA LYS A 18 -5.54 1.36 0.02
C LYS A 18 -6.05 0.04 0.60
N THR A 19 -7.27 0.05 1.11
CA THR A 19 -7.99 -1.11 1.63
C THR A 19 -9.49 -0.90 1.40
N SER A 20 -10.31 -1.90 1.74
CA SER A 20 -11.76 -1.70 1.86
C SER A 20 -12.13 -0.66 2.93
N ALA A 21 -11.34 -0.52 3.99
CA ALA A 21 -11.62 0.38 5.12
C ALA A 21 -11.59 1.87 4.73
N ASN A 22 -10.86 2.23 3.68
CA ASN A 22 -10.83 3.58 3.13
C ASN A 22 -11.48 3.69 1.76
N ASN A 23 -12.44 2.80 1.48
CA ASN A 23 -13.16 2.74 0.21
C ASN A 23 -12.24 2.69 -1.03
N TRP A 24 -11.08 2.04 -0.89
CA TRP A 24 -10.03 1.97 -1.92
C TRP A 24 -9.43 3.30 -2.34
N ASP A 25 -9.69 4.37 -1.60
CA ASP A 25 -9.12 5.70 -1.82
C ASP A 25 -7.92 5.92 -0.90
N PRO A 26 -6.68 5.74 -1.39
CA PRO A 26 -5.48 5.83 -0.56
C PRO A 26 -5.20 7.23 -0.01
N ILE A 27 -5.65 8.29 -0.69
CA ILE A 27 -5.39 9.68 -0.26
C ILE A 27 -6.41 10.17 0.76
N SER A 28 -7.47 9.40 1.03
CA SER A 28 -8.43 9.66 2.11
C SER A 28 -7.83 9.44 3.51
N MET A 29 -6.65 8.81 3.59
CA MET A 29 -5.91 8.59 4.83
C MET A 29 -4.56 9.32 4.83
N ASN A 30 -4.03 9.57 6.02
CA ASN A 30 -2.67 10.06 6.18
C ASN A 30 -1.66 9.04 5.59
N PRO A 31 -0.56 9.52 4.98
CA PRO A 31 0.50 8.63 4.51
C PRO A 31 1.05 7.79 5.67
N ILE A 32 1.31 6.52 5.38
CA ILE A 32 1.80 5.53 6.35
C ILE A 32 3.34 5.42 6.35
N GLY A 33 4.01 6.29 5.57
CA GLY A 33 5.47 6.41 5.50
C GLY A 33 5.91 7.56 4.58
N ASP A 34 7.07 8.11 4.85
CA ASP A 34 7.70 9.26 4.17
C ASP A 34 9.23 9.09 4.15
N ASP A 35 9.86 9.20 2.97
CA ASP A 35 11.33 9.27 2.73
C ASP A 35 12.22 8.23 3.45
N SER A 36 11.61 7.29 4.16
CA SER A 36 12.18 6.35 5.10
C SER A 36 11.64 4.97 4.74
N TYR A 37 12.53 3.99 4.85
CA TYR A 37 12.40 2.66 4.27
C TYR A 37 11.35 1.76 4.96
N GLU A 38 10.35 2.33 5.63
CA GLU A 38 9.31 1.58 6.31
C GLU A 38 7.95 2.29 6.19
N ALA A 39 6.91 1.51 5.89
CA ALA A 39 5.53 1.94 6.02
C ALA A 39 4.86 1.04 7.07
N LYS A 40 3.94 1.54 7.87
CA LYS A 40 3.27 0.72 8.91
C LYS A 40 1.77 0.86 8.80
N ALA A 41 1.09 -0.27 8.63
CA ALA A 41 -0.36 -0.36 8.56
C ALA A 41 -0.82 -1.55 9.41
N LEU A 42 -2.01 -1.43 9.98
CA LEU A 42 -2.70 -2.55 10.61
C LEU A 42 -3.61 -3.17 9.54
N ILE A 43 -3.37 -4.43 9.18
CA ILE A 43 -4.19 -5.20 8.22
C ILE A 43 -4.74 -6.43 8.94
N HIS A 44 -6.03 -6.71 8.80
CA HIS A 44 -6.65 -7.89 9.41
C HIS A 44 -6.63 -9.08 8.44
N ASN A 45 -6.74 -10.30 8.97
CA ASN A 45 -6.78 -11.52 8.16
C ASN A 45 -8.07 -11.55 7.32
N GLY A 46 -7.94 -11.86 6.04
CA GLY A 46 -8.97 -11.80 5.02
C GLY A 46 -9.01 -10.47 4.27
N ASP A 47 -8.29 -9.44 4.74
CA ASP A 47 -8.31 -8.13 4.10
C ASP A 47 -7.46 -8.12 2.84
N GLN A 48 -8.03 -7.48 1.81
CA GLN A 48 -7.29 -7.08 0.63
C GLN A 48 -6.73 -5.67 0.81
N TYR A 49 -5.47 -5.49 0.41
CA TYR A 49 -4.79 -4.21 0.53
C TYR A 49 -3.79 -3.97 -0.60
N GLY A 50 -3.44 -2.72 -0.81
CA GLY A 50 -2.40 -2.32 -1.76
C GLY A 50 -1.79 -0.97 -1.36
N PHE A 51 -0.78 -0.53 -2.09
CA PHE A 51 -0.10 0.73 -1.79
C PHE A 51 -0.08 1.64 -3.00
N LEU A 52 -0.27 2.93 -2.73
CA LEU A 52 0.04 4.01 -3.64
C LEU A 52 1.33 4.68 -3.18
N ILE A 53 2.31 4.72 -4.07
CA ILE A 53 3.59 5.40 -3.84
C ILE A 53 3.57 6.68 -4.64
N ILE A 54 3.85 7.80 -3.98
CA ILE A 54 4.09 9.09 -4.64
C ILE A 54 5.58 9.40 -4.54
N PHE A 55 6.24 9.54 -5.68
CA PHE A 55 7.66 9.90 -5.78
C PHE A 55 7.86 11.41 -5.75
N ASN A 56 9.09 11.85 -5.44
CA ASN A 56 9.48 13.25 -5.59
C ASN A 56 9.22 13.70 -7.04
N GLY A 57 8.43 14.77 -7.21
CA GLY A 57 7.94 15.23 -8.52
C GLY A 57 6.49 14.83 -8.84
N GLY A 58 5.76 14.20 -7.90
CA GLY A 58 4.31 13.96 -8.02
C GLY A 58 3.92 12.74 -8.85
N MET A 59 4.89 11.97 -9.37
CA MET A 59 4.61 10.72 -10.06
C MET A 59 4.02 9.69 -9.09
N GLN A 60 2.94 9.02 -9.52
CA GLN A 60 2.23 8.04 -8.72
C GLN A 60 2.42 6.62 -9.27
N LYS A 61 2.57 5.63 -8.39
CA LYS A 61 2.67 4.22 -8.77
C LYS A 61 1.92 3.32 -7.79
N TRP A 62 1.12 2.43 -8.35
CA TRP A 62 0.44 1.37 -7.61
C TRP A 62 1.35 0.15 -7.47
N VAL A 63 1.44 -0.39 -6.25
CA VAL A 63 2.21 -1.61 -5.99
C VAL A 63 1.49 -2.56 -5.03
N ARG A 64 1.65 -3.86 -5.27
CA ARG A 64 1.28 -4.95 -4.34
C ARG A 64 2.37 -5.19 -3.29
N ASP A 65 2.06 -5.81 -2.17
CA ASP A 65 3.05 -6.32 -1.20
C ASP A 65 3.84 -7.48 -1.81
N PHE A 66 5.12 -7.24 -2.13
CA PHE A 66 6.00 -8.28 -2.66
C PHE A 66 6.45 -9.28 -1.58
N SER A 67 6.35 -8.92 -0.29
CA SER A 67 6.60 -9.86 0.80
C SER A 67 5.42 -10.81 1.03
N ASN A 68 4.26 -10.50 0.44
CA ASN A 68 3.08 -11.33 0.52
C ASN A 68 2.92 -12.16 -0.76
N PRO A 69 3.10 -13.48 -0.70
CA PRO A 69 2.91 -14.35 -1.86
C PRO A 69 1.44 -14.42 -2.30
N ASN A 70 0.50 -14.05 -1.42
CA ASN A 70 -0.93 -14.07 -1.70
C ASN A 70 -1.37 -12.73 -2.28
N PHE A 71 -1.92 -12.79 -3.49
CA PHE A 71 -2.42 -11.63 -4.21
C PHE A 71 -3.58 -12.00 -5.12
N VAL A 72 -4.43 -11.02 -5.40
CA VAL A 72 -5.55 -11.11 -6.34
C VAL A 72 -5.55 -9.91 -7.28
N PRO A 73 -6.09 -10.04 -8.50
CA PRO A 73 -6.27 -8.90 -9.39
C PRO A 73 -7.01 -7.77 -8.67
N SER A 74 -6.51 -6.53 -8.76
CA SER A 74 -7.25 -5.41 -8.18
C SER A 74 -8.42 -5.12 -9.12
N GLY A 75 -9.65 -5.43 -8.69
CA GLY A 75 -10.88 -5.15 -9.47
C GLY A 75 -11.13 -3.65 -9.74
N VAL A 76 -10.24 -2.77 -9.28
CA VAL A 76 -10.23 -1.31 -9.51
C VAL A 76 -8.81 -0.89 -9.93
N GLY A 77 -8.67 -0.35 -11.15
CA GLY A 77 -7.41 0.14 -11.72
C GLY A 77 -6.49 -0.96 -12.32
N ASN A 78 -5.26 -0.57 -12.67
CA ASN A 78 -4.23 -1.50 -13.15
C ASN A 78 -3.39 -2.02 -11.96
N GLY A 79 -3.53 -3.30 -11.59
CA GLY A 79 -2.65 -3.91 -10.60
C GLY A 79 -3.17 -5.17 -9.89
N TYR A 80 -2.50 -5.50 -8.78
CA TYR A 80 -2.84 -6.59 -7.87
C TYR A 80 -2.97 -6.04 -6.45
N ASN A 81 -3.93 -6.56 -5.69
CA ASN A 81 -4.02 -6.39 -4.24
C ASN A 81 -3.36 -7.58 -3.56
N SER A 82 -2.74 -7.36 -2.41
CA SER A 82 -2.28 -8.43 -1.52
C SER A 82 -3.40 -8.86 -0.59
N ILE A 83 -3.41 -10.12 -0.17
CA ILE A 83 -4.38 -10.67 0.79
C ILE A 83 -3.62 -11.07 2.04
N PHE A 84 -3.93 -10.47 3.19
CA PHE A 84 -3.35 -10.90 4.47
C PHE A 84 -4.19 -11.97 5.13
#